data_AF-A0A1M7UZN9-F1
#
_entry.id   AF-A0A1M7UZN9-F1
#
_cell.length_a   1.000
_cell.length_b   1.000
_cell.length_c   1.000
_cell.angle_alpha   90.00
_cell.angle_beta   90.00
_cell.angle_gamma   90.00
#
_symmetry.space_group_name_H-M   'P 1'
#
loop_
_entity.id
_entity.type
_entity.pdbx_description
1 polymer ?
#
loop_
_entity_poly.entity_id
_entity_poly.type
_entity_poly.pdbx_seq_one_letter_code
_entity_poly.pdbx_strand_id
1 'polypeptide(L)'
;MKSSKFEQYIRYIELDREKVPSFSIYPFNLSAIRNLQTLVFHPKVTFIIGENGSGKSTILESIAVAYGFNAEGGVSDFEAYEYQKA
;
A
#
# COMPACT_ATOMS: atom_id res chain seq x y z
N MET A 1 -9.84 27.34 19.38
CA MET A 1 -9.31 26.49 18.29
C MET A 1 -9.33 25.03 18.74
N LYS A 2 -10.23 24.20 18.20
CA LYS A 2 -10.11 22.75 18.38
C LYS A 2 -8.90 22.32 17.56
N SER A 3 -7.80 21.99 18.24
CA SER A 3 -6.73 21.18 17.66
C SER A 3 -7.39 19.91 17.14
N SER A 4 -7.54 19.74 15.83
CA SER A 4 -7.99 18.46 15.29
C SER A 4 -6.85 17.46 15.48
N LYS A 5 -6.91 16.72 16.60
CA LYS A 5 -6.11 15.50 16.74
C LYS A 5 -6.46 14.63 15.54
N PHE A 6 -5.47 14.33 14.72
CA PHE A 6 -5.62 13.32 13.69
C PHE A 6 -5.63 11.97 14.40
N GLU A 7 -6.81 11.37 14.54
CA GLU A 7 -6.99 10.07 15.19
C GLU A 7 -6.52 8.89 14.29
N GLN A 8 -6.14 9.16 13.04
CA GLN A 8 -5.74 8.15 12.07
C GLN A 8 -4.22 7.94 12.06
N TYR A 9 -3.79 6.69 12.24
CA TYR A 9 -2.40 6.28 11.97
C TYR A 9 -2.05 6.44 10.50
N ILE A 10 -2.89 5.90 9.60
CA ILE A 10 -2.75 6.01 8.14
C ILE A 10 -3.88 6.88 7.60
N ARG A 11 -3.50 7.98 6.93
CA ARG A 11 -4.46 8.95 6.36
C ARG A 11 -4.73 8.70 4.88
N TYR A 12 -3.66 8.45 4.14
CA TYR A 12 -3.70 8.09 2.74
C TYR A 12 -2.45 7.28 2.38
N ILE A 13 -2.52 6.60 1.25
CA ILE A 13 -1.35 6.12 0.52
C ILE A 13 -1.36 6.70 -0.88
N GLU A 14 -0.19 6.75 -1.49
CA GLU A 14 -0.04 7.09 -2.90
C GLU A 14 1.01 6.22 -3.56
N LEU A 15 0.84 5.96 -4.86
CA LEU A 15 1.86 5.31 -5.66
C LEU A 15 2.86 6.37 -6.14
N ASP A 16 4.12 6.24 -5.75
CA ASP A 16 5.22 7.04 -6.30
C ASP A 16 5.49 6.60 -7.74
N ARG A 17 4.77 7.23 -8.69
CA ARG A 17 4.80 6.88 -10.10
C ARG A 17 6.15 7.12 -10.76
N GLU A 18 6.98 8.02 -10.22
CA GLU A 18 8.32 8.29 -10.76
C GLU A 18 9.29 7.14 -10.51
N LYS A 19 9.03 6.35 -9.46
CA LYS A 19 9.80 5.14 -9.14
C LYS A 19 9.24 3.87 -9.76
N VAL A 20 8.19 3.96 -10.58
CA VAL A 20 7.61 2.78 -11.24
C VAL A 20 8.44 2.43 -12.48
N PRO A 21 9.10 1.25 -12.51
CA PRO A 21 9.90 0.82 -13.66
C PRO A 21 9.07 0.62 -14.94
N SER A 22 7.89 0.02 -14.81
CA SER A 22 6.91 -0.12 -15.91
C SER A 22 5.55 -0.56 -15.38
N PHE A 23 4.47 -0.06 -15.97
CA PHE A 23 3.10 -0.54 -15.70
C PHE A 23 2.72 -1.81 -16.49
N SER A 24 3.66 -2.41 -17.24
CA SER A 24 3.45 -3.70 -17.91
C SER A 24 3.93 -4.90 -17.10
N ILE A 25 4.71 -4.68 -16.03
CA ILE A 25 5.29 -5.74 -15.21
C ILE A 25 4.61 -5.85 -13.85
N TYR A 26 4.63 -7.04 -13.26
CA TYR A 26 4.17 -7.25 -11.89
C TYR A 26 5.08 -6.51 -10.89
N PRO A 27 4.56 -5.94 -9.80
CA PRO A 27 3.13 -5.84 -9.43
C PRO A 27 2.39 -4.66 -10.06
N PHE A 28 3.07 -3.78 -10.79
CA PHE A 28 2.50 -2.52 -11.31
C PHE A 28 1.46 -2.70 -12.43
N ASN A 29 1.40 -3.88 -13.07
CA ASN A 29 0.39 -4.21 -14.06
C ASN A 29 -0.94 -4.67 -13.46
N LEU A 30 -1.00 -4.94 -12.16
CA LEU A 30 -2.24 -5.25 -11.46
C LEU A 30 -3.19 -4.06 -11.51
N SER A 31 -4.47 -4.31 -11.79
CA SER A 31 -5.43 -3.22 -12.04
C SER A 31 -5.59 -2.25 -10.87
N ALA A 32 -5.55 -2.74 -9.63
CA ALA A 32 -5.64 -1.90 -8.45
C ALA A 32 -4.38 -1.03 -8.24
N ILE A 33 -3.18 -1.55 -8.58
CA ILE A 33 -1.92 -0.81 -8.46
C ILE A 33 -1.75 0.18 -9.60
N ARG A 34 -1.98 -0.26 -10.85
CA ARG A 34 -1.83 0.55 -12.05
C ARG A 34 -2.67 1.82 -12.01
N ASN A 35 -3.89 1.71 -11.49
CA ASN A 35 -4.84 2.82 -11.38
C ASN A 35 -4.75 3.55 -10.03
N LEU A 36 -3.86 3.12 -9.12
CA LEU A 36 -3.66 3.79 -7.84
C LEU A 36 -3.04 5.17 -8.10
N GLN A 37 -3.72 6.21 -7.61
CA GLN A 37 -3.16 7.55 -7.47
C GLN A 37 -2.99 7.79 -5.98
N THR A 38 -3.94 8.48 -5.35
CA THR A 38 -4.05 8.63 -3.90
C THR A 38 -5.26 7.85 -3.42
N LEU A 39 -5.08 6.97 -2.44
CA LEU A 39 -6.16 6.31 -1.71
C LEU A 39 -6.24 6.93 -0.32
N VAL A 40 -7.27 7.75 -0.10
CA VAL A 40 -7.57 8.34 1.21
C VAL A 40 -8.36 7.35 2.05
N PHE A 41 -7.89 7.08 3.27
CA PHE A 41 -8.57 6.18 4.19
C PHE A 41 -9.66 6.90 4.97
N HIS A 42 -10.79 6.23 5.13
CA HIS A 42 -11.82 6.67 6.06
C HIS A 42 -11.31 6.54 7.50
N PRO A 43 -11.61 7.50 8.41
CA PRO A 43 -11.15 7.49 9.81
C PRO A 43 -11.70 6.36 10.69
N LYS A 44 -12.42 5.40 10.12
CA LYS A 44 -13.01 4.26 10.85
C LYS A 44 -12.67 2.96 10.14
N VAL A 45 -13.31 2.71 9.00
CA VAL A 45 -13.13 1.48 8.23
C VAL A 45 -13.07 1.82 6.75
N THR A 46 -12.10 1.24 6.04
CA THR A 46 -11.99 1.29 4.59
C THR A 46 -12.03 -0.14 4.05
N PHE A 47 -12.91 -0.40 3.08
CA PHE A 47 -13.00 -1.70 2.43
C PHE A 47 -12.26 -1.68 1.10
N ILE A 48 -11.34 -2.64 0.90
CA ILE A 48 -10.66 -2.86 -0.38
C ILE A 48 -11.31 -4.08 -1.03
N ILE A 49 -12.08 -3.85 -2.10
CA ILE A 49 -12.89 -4.88 -2.79
C ILE A 49 -12.53 -4.95 -4.27
N GLY A 50 -12.84 -6.07 -4.91
CA GLY A 50 -12.54 -6.31 -6.33
C GLY A 50 -12.24 -7.78 -6.64
N GLU A 51 -12.08 -8.10 -7.92
CA GLU A 51 -11.86 -9.47 -8.42
C GLU A 51 -10.57 -10.11 -7.90
N ASN A 52 -10.51 -11.45 -7.90
CA ASN A 52 -9.29 -12.17 -7.56
C ASN A 52 -8.18 -11.86 -8.55
N GLY A 53 -6.97 -11.61 -8.05
CA GLY A 53 -5.84 -11.17 -8.87
C GLY A 53 -5.83 -9.68 -9.22
N SER A 54 -6.76 -8.85 -8.73
CA SER A 54 -6.75 -7.41 -9.03
C SER A 54 -5.66 -6.60 -8.29
N GLY A 55 -4.99 -7.18 -7.28
CA GLY A 55 -3.95 -6.52 -6.48
C GLY A 55 -4.40 -5.96 -5.13
N LYS A 56 -5.55 -6.41 -4.59
CA LYS A 56 -6.04 -6.00 -3.26
C LYS A 56 -5.07 -6.32 -2.13
N SER A 57 -4.59 -7.57 -2.07
CA SER A 57 -3.60 -8.01 -1.08
C SER A 57 -2.28 -7.27 -1.27
N THR A 58 -1.88 -7.05 -2.52
CA THR A 58 -0.67 -6.28 -2.86
C THR A 58 -0.71 -4.85 -2.34
N ILE A 59 -1.87 -4.17 -2.36
CA ILE A 59 -2.02 -2.87 -1.69
C ILE A 59 -1.77 -3.00 -0.19
N LEU A 60 -2.37 -3.99 0.47
CA LEU A 60 -2.24 -4.20 1.91
C LEU A 60 -0.79 -4.53 2.32
N GLU A 61 -0.15 -5.44 1.59
CA GLU A 61 1.26 -5.82 1.74
C GLU A 61 2.17 -4.61 1.53
N SER A 62 1.92 -3.80 0.49
CA SER A 62 2.72 -2.60 0.21
C SER A 62 2.60 -1.56 1.33
N ILE A 63 1.41 -1.42 1.93
CA ILE A 63 1.21 -0.56 3.11
C ILE A 63 2.03 -1.10 4.30
N ALA A 64 1.98 -2.41 4.55
CA ALA A 64 2.72 -3.05 5.63
C ALA A 64 4.23 -2.83 5.48
N VAL A 65 4.77 -3.12 4.28
CA VAL A 65 6.19 -2.91 3.96
C VAL A 65 6.59 -1.45 4.09
N ALA A 66 5.78 -0.51 3.58
CA ALA A 66 6.05 0.92 3.71
C ALA A 66 6.05 1.40 5.17
N TYR A 67 5.30 0.74 6.05
CA TYR A 67 5.27 1.01 7.48
C TYR A 67 6.39 0.30 8.28
N GLY A 68 7.21 -0.54 7.63
CA GLY A 68 8.26 -1.33 8.29
C GLY A 68 7.78 -2.65 8.90
N PHE A 69 6.63 -3.17 8.46
CA PHE A 69 6.16 -4.50 8.83
C PHE A 69 6.46 -5.54 7.74
N ASN A 70 6.38 -6.82 8.13
CA ASN A 70 6.34 -7.93 7.17
C ASN A 70 5.11 -7.83 6.27
N ALA A 71 5.30 -8.04 4.96
CA ALA A 71 4.22 -8.03 3.97
C ALA A 71 3.08 -9.00 4.32
N GLU A 72 3.43 -10.18 4.83
CA GLU A 72 2.50 -11.25 5.21
C GLU A 72 2.02 -11.17 6.67
N GLY A 73 2.57 -10.23 7.48
CA GLY A 73 2.37 -10.14 8.93
C GLY A 73 3.40 -10.94 9.77
N GLY A 74 3.35 -10.80 11.10
CA GLY A 74 4.28 -11.46 12.04
C GLY A 74 5.17 -10.49 12.84
N VAL A 75 5.99 -11.01 13.77
CA VAL A 75 6.83 -10.22 14.68
C VAL A 75 7.93 -9.48 13.93
N SER A 76 8.15 -8.23 14.34
CA SER A 76 8.94 -7.16 13.73
C SER A 76 10.47 -7.33 13.74
N ASP A 77 11.00 -8.53 13.46
CA ASP A 77 12.44 -8.74 13.24
C ASP A 77 12.69 -9.12 11.77
N PHE A 78 12.35 -8.20 10.86
CA PHE A 78 12.63 -8.41 9.44
C PHE A 78 13.44 -7.24 8.88
N GLU A 79 14.70 -7.51 8.55
CA GLU A 79 15.41 -6.71 7.57
C GLU A 79 14.75 -6.96 6.22
N ALA A 80 14.26 -5.90 5.58
CA ALA A 80 13.66 -5.94 4.26
C ALA A 80 14.69 -6.36 3.20
N TYR A 81 15.03 -7.65 3.15
CA TYR A 81 15.81 -8.22 2.08
C TYR A 81 14.94 -8.28 0.83
N GLU A 82 15.33 -7.48 -0.17
CA GLU A 82 15.06 -7.70 -1.59
C GLU A 82 13.60 -7.56 -2.07
N TYR A 83 13.08 -6.32 -2.05
CA TYR A 83 12.08 -5.87 -3.04
C TYR A 83 12.58 -4.68 -3.89
N GLN A 84 13.87 -4.36 -3.82
CA GLN A 84 14.48 -3.18 -4.47
C GLN A 84 15.13 -3.46 -5.84
N LYS A 85 14.79 -4.58 -6.49
CA LYS A 85 15.28 -4.93 -7.84
C LYS A 85 14.16 -5.25 -8.83
N ALA A 86 13.13 -4.44 -8.86
CA ALA A 86 12.18 -4.38 -9.98
C ALA A 86 12.18 -2.98 -10.58
#